data_AF-A0A5P1F5Q1-F1
#
_entry.id   AF-A0A5P1F5Q1-F1
#
_cell.length_a   1.000
_cell.length_b   1.000
_cell.length_c   1.000
_cell.angle_alpha   90.00
_cell.angle_beta   90.00
_cell.angle_gamma   90.00
#
_symmetry.space_group_name_H-M   'P 1'
#
loop_
_entity.id
_entity.type
_entity.pdbx_description
1 polymer ?
#
loop_
_entity_poly.entity_id
_entity_poly.type
_entity_poly.pdbx_seq_one_letter_code
_entity_poly.pdbx_strand_id
1 'polypeptide(L)'
;MDRVLPWFRIPSVPNLFKPFGLYVMYGLFGSGPDAGELVKSLCKHAHNLARVGGCGVVATELAGCDPLREAVPHWRRLSCAEDLWCIKRIADDYSDGEVGDWTKSTPETTIFVDPREF
;
A
#
# COMPACT_ATOMS: atom_id res chain seq x y z
N MET A 1 8.20 9.63 -23.70
CA MET A 1 9.22 8.95 -24.54
C MET A 1 8.59 7.97 -25.54
N ASP A 2 7.34 7.52 -25.33
CA ASP A 2 6.57 6.67 -26.26
C ASP A 2 6.36 7.25 -27.66
N ARG A 3 6.53 8.56 -27.84
CA ARG A 3 6.44 9.21 -29.15
C ARG A 3 7.71 9.09 -29.99
N VAL A 4 8.82 8.64 -29.41
CA VAL A 4 10.14 8.77 -30.02
C VAL A 4 10.72 7.42 -30.45
N LEU A 5 10.39 6.30 -29.77
CA LEU A 5 10.92 4.96 -30.10
C LEU A 5 9.91 3.82 -29.77
N PRO A 6 8.83 3.63 -30.55
CA PRO A 6 7.79 2.62 -30.28
C PRO A 6 8.29 1.17 -30.35
N TRP A 7 9.46 0.92 -30.97
CA TRP A 7 10.06 -0.41 -31.12
C TRP A 7 10.78 -0.91 -29.87
N PHE A 8 11.13 -0.01 -28.94
CA PHE A 8 12.01 -0.39 -27.82
C PHE A 8 11.28 -1.03 -26.63
N ARG A 9 9.94 -1.04 -26.59
CA ARG A 9 9.11 -1.55 -25.46
C ARG A 9 9.67 -1.21 -24.08
N ILE A 10 10.41 -0.10 -23.95
CA ILE A 10 10.89 0.38 -22.66
C ILE A 10 9.64 0.84 -21.93
N PRO A 11 9.33 0.29 -20.73
CA PRO A 11 8.19 0.76 -19.96
C PRO A 11 8.39 2.25 -19.71
N SER A 12 7.61 3.09 -20.38
CA SER A 12 7.64 4.51 -20.13
C SER A 12 7.12 4.75 -18.73
N VAL A 13 7.74 5.69 -18.02
CA VAL A 13 7.19 6.18 -16.76
C VAL A 13 5.80 6.73 -17.09
N PRO A 14 4.73 6.26 -16.40
CA PRO A 14 3.40 6.81 -16.61
C PRO A 14 3.46 8.33 -16.44
N ASN A 15 2.77 9.07 -17.31
CA ASN A 15 2.77 10.52 -17.23
C ASN A 15 1.90 10.98 -16.04
N LEU A 16 2.48 10.96 -14.84
CA LEU A 16 1.83 11.38 -13.60
C LEU A 16 1.64 12.92 -13.51
N PHE A 17 2.07 13.68 -14.51
CA PHE A 17 1.86 15.13 -14.61
C PHE A 17 0.56 15.51 -15.31
N LYS A 18 -0.20 14.53 -15.81
CA LYS A 18 -1.57 14.70 -16.31
C LYS A 18 -2.54 13.98 -15.37
N PRO A 19 -3.83 14.36 -15.33
CA PRO A 19 -4.82 13.59 -14.58
C PRO A 19 -4.76 12.10 -14.92
N PHE A 20 -4.71 11.26 -13.89
CA PHE A 20 -4.64 9.81 -14.02
C PHE A 20 -5.60 9.15 -13.03
N GLY A 21 -6.10 7.97 -13.39
CA GLY A 21 -6.84 7.10 -12.46
C GLY A 21 -5.88 6.31 -11.58
N LEU A 22 -6.32 6.03 -10.35
CA LEU A 22 -5.57 5.26 -9.35
C LEU A 22 -6.44 4.09 -8.86
N TYR A 23 -5.82 2.92 -8.75
CA TYR A 23 -6.37 1.81 -7.96
C TYR A 23 -5.60 1.73 -6.65
N VAL A 24 -6.31 1.66 -5.53
CA VAL A 24 -5.70 1.46 -4.21
C VAL A 24 -6.11 0.08 -3.71
N MET A 25 -5.12 -0.74 -3.38
CA MET A 25 -5.32 -1.94 -2.58
C MET A 25 -5.15 -1.54 -1.12
N TYR A 26 -6.22 -1.66 -0.34
CA TYR A 26 -6.28 -1.16 1.04
C TYR A 26 -6.50 -2.30 2.03
N GLY A 27 -5.97 -2.16 3.25
CA GLY A 27 -6.17 -3.13 4.32
C GLY A 27 -5.54 -4.50 4.02
N LEU A 28 -4.37 -4.51 3.37
CA LEU A 28 -3.67 -5.76 3.10
C LEU A 28 -3.14 -6.36 4.39
N PHE A 29 -3.58 -7.58 4.62
CA PHE A 29 -3.08 -8.45 5.65
C PHE A 29 -2.97 -9.86 5.07
N GLY A 30 -2.01 -10.63 5.55
CA GLY A 30 -1.77 -11.97 5.07
C GLY A 30 -1.21 -12.84 6.19
N SER A 31 -1.71 -14.07 6.25
CA SER A 31 -1.30 -15.08 7.23
C SER A 31 -1.21 -16.44 6.56
N GLY A 32 -0.34 -17.29 7.09
CA GLY A 32 -0.07 -18.63 6.57
C GLY A 32 1.03 -18.68 5.49
N PRO A 33 1.43 -19.89 5.10
CA PRO A 33 2.60 -20.11 4.24
C PRO A 33 2.43 -19.53 2.82
N ASP A 34 1.19 -19.44 2.33
CA ASP A 34 0.89 -19.02 0.96
C ASP A 34 0.56 -17.52 0.84
N ALA A 35 0.59 -16.78 1.95
CA ALA A 35 0.19 -15.37 1.99
C ALA A 35 0.94 -14.50 0.96
N GLY A 36 2.25 -14.72 0.82
CA GLY A 36 3.05 -13.98 -0.15
C GLY A 36 2.66 -14.26 -1.60
N GLU A 37 2.35 -15.51 -1.96
CA GLU A 37 1.93 -15.86 -3.32
C GLU A 37 0.53 -15.32 -3.63
N LEU A 38 -0.38 -15.36 -2.65
CA LEU A 38 -1.70 -14.75 -2.77
C LEU A 38 -1.60 -13.24 -3.00
N VAL A 39 -0.75 -12.54 -2.23
CA VAL A 39 -0.51 -11.10 -2.41
C VAL A 39 0.06 -10.80 -3.79
N LYS A 40 1.04 -11.57 -4.27
CA LYS A 40 1.56 -11.41 -5.64
C LYS A 40 0.47 -11.59 -6.70
N SER A 41 -0.40 -12.58 -6.54
CA SER A 41 -1.53 -12.81 -7.44
C SER A 41 -2.52 -11.64 -7.41
N LEU A 42 -2.82 -11.12 -6.22
CA LEU A 42 -3.68 -9.96 -6.03
C LEU A 42 -3.09 -8.70 -6.66
N CYS A 43 -1.79 -8.42 -6.47
CA CYS A 43 -1.10 -7.31 -7.12
C CYS A 43 -1.20 -7.41 -8.66
N LYS A 44 -1.02 -8.60 -9.23
CA LYS A 44 -1.17 -8.84 -10.68
C LYS A 44 -2.60 -8.57 -11.14
N HIS A 45 -3.59 -9.03 -10.37
CA HIS A 45 -5.00 -8.81 -10.67
C HIS A 45 -5.35 -7.32 -10.65
N ALA A 46 -4.99 -6.61 -9.58
CA ALA A 46 -5.22 -5.17 -9.44
C ALA A 46 -4.54 -4.38 -10.57
N HIS A 47 -3.31 -4.72 -10.93
CA HIS A 47 -2.61 -4.12 -12.08
C HIS A 47 -3.37 -4.33 -13.40
N ASN A 48 -3.90 -5.53 -13.65
CA ASN A 48 -4.67 -5.80 -14.86
C ASN A 48 -6.00 -5.03 -14.89
N LEU A 49 -6.70 -4.95 -13.76
CA LEU A 49 -7.90 -4.13 -13.63
C LEU A 49 -7.60 -2.64 -13.87
N ALA A 50 -6.57 -2.11 -13.23
CA ALA A 50 -6.13 -0.73 -13.40
C ALA A 50 -5.80 -0.43 -14.87
N ARG A 51 -5.13 -1.35 -15.57
CA ARG A 51 -4.84 -1.23 -17.01
C ARG A 51 -6.09 -1.20 -17.87
N VAL A 52 -7.06 -2.08 -17.62
CA VAL A 52 -8.35 -2.09 -18.34
C VAL A 52 -9.12 -0.79 -18.07
N GLY A 53 -9.07 -0.28 -16.84
CA GLY A 53 -9.67 0.98 -16.43
C GLY A 53 -8.92 2.24 -16.85
N GLY A 54 -7.81 2.14 -17.61
CA GLY A 54 -7.01 3.29 -18.02
C GLY A 54 -6.30 4.04 -16.88
N CYS A 55 -6.12 3.39 -15.73
CA CYS A 55 -5.43 3.96 -14.58
C CYS A 55 -3.92 3.98 -14.80
N GLY A 56 -3.26 5.02 -14.30
CA GLY A 56 -1.81 5.19 -14.42
C GLY A 56 -1.02 4.53 -13.30
N VAL A 57 -1.68 4.25 -12.16
CA VAL A 57 -1.03 3.80 -10.93
C VAL A 57 -1.89 2.76 -10.21
N VAL A 58 -1.21 1.79 -9.58
CA VAL A 58 -1.74 0.98 -8.48
C VAL A 58 -0.91 1.30 -7.24
N ALA A 59 -1.56 1.63 -6.14
CA ALA A 59 -0.92 1.88 -4.85
C ALA A 59 -1.41 0.89 -3.81
N THR A 60 -0.57 0.67 -2.81
CA THR A 60 -0.91 -0.06 -1.60
C THR A 60 -0.14 0.53 -0.45
N GLU A 61 -0.75 0.55 0.72
CA GLU A 61 -0.07 0.82 1.98
C GLU A 61 0.28 -0.51 2.65
N LEU A 62 1.41 -0.54 3.35
CA LEU A 62 1.86 -1.62 4.21
C LEU A 62 2.66 -1.00 5.35
N ALA A 63 2.68 -1.63 6.51
CA ALA A 63 3.55 -1.20 7.60
C ALA A 63 5.03 -1.38 7.21
N GLY A 64 5.91 -0.55 7.78
CA GLY A 64 7.35 -0.57 7.44
C GLY A 64 8.03 -1.92 7.71
N CYS A 65 7.53 -2.68 8.69
CA CYS A 65 8.03 -4.00 9.08
C CYS A 65 7.12 -5.15 8.61
N ASP A 66 6.15 -4.89 7.72
CA ASP A 66 5.19 -5.90 7.28
C ASP A 66 5.90 -7.00 6.48
N PRO A 67 5.76 -8.30 6.83
CA PRO A 67 6.32 -9.41 6.07
C PRO A 67 5.86 -9.44 4.60
N LEU A 68 4.63 -8.96 4.32
CA LEU A 68 4.09 -8.89 2.97
C LEU A 68 4.84 -7.90 2.07
N ARG A 69 5.65 -7.01 2.63
CA ARG A 69 6.46 -6.06 1.86
C ARG A 69 7.38 -6.76 0.87
N GLU A 70 7.84 -7.97 1.19
CA GLU A 70 8.66 -8.79 0.29
C GLU A 70 7.86 -9.40 -0.87
N ALA A 71 6.55 -9.56 -0.69
CA ALA A 71 5.64 -10.11 -1.69
C ALA A 71 5.07 -9.04 -2.64
N VAL A 72 4.98 -7.78 -2.19
CA VAL A 72 4.52 -6.67 -3.04
C VAL A 72 5.60 -6.36 -4.10
N PRO A 73 5.27 -6.40 -5.39
CA PRO A 73 6.22 -6.10 -6.45
C PRO A 73 6.80 -4.69 -6.29
N HIS A 74 8.08 -4.59 -5.95
CA HIS A 74 8.72 -3.30 -5.70
C HIS A 74 9.08 -2.61 -7.02
N TRP A 75 8.37 -1.54 -7.37
CA TRP A 75 8.74 -0.66 -8.46
C TRP A 75 9.45 0.54 -7.82
N ARG A 76 10.79 0.62 -7.91
CA ARG A 76 11.66 1.61 -7.21
C ARG A 76 11.23 3.08 -7.26
N ARG A 77 10.26 3.45 -8.11
CA ARG A 77 9.75 4.82 -8.29
C ARG A 77 8.36 5.06 -7.68
N LEU A 78 7.72 4.02 -7.12
CA LEU A 78 6.35 4.09 -6.56
C LEU A 78 6.28 3.69 -5.08
N SER A 79 7.38 3.22 -4.48
CA SER A 79 7.46 2.90 -3.06
C SER A 79 7.86 4.15 -2.26
N CYS A 80 6.94 4.71 -1.47
CA CYS A 80 7.29 5.67 -0.43
C CYS A 80 7.64 4.87 0.84
N ALA A 81 8.94 4.63 1.05
CA ALA A 81 9.39 3.83 2.20
C ALA A 81 9.36 4.62 3.52
N GLU A 82 9.03 5.91 3.46
CA GLU A 82 9.19 6.90 4.53
C GLU A 82 7.84 7.51 4.94
N ASP A 83 6.73 6.83 4.69
CA ASP A 83 5.41 7.28 5.16
C ASP A 83 5.35 7.15 6.69
N LEU A 84 5.35 8.30 7.36
CA LEU A 84 5.23 8.41 8.82
C LEU A 84 3.76 8.52 9.21
N TRP A 85 3.28 7.52 9.94
CA TRP A 85 1.98 7.56 10.61
C TRP A 85 2.18 7.95 12.07
N CYS A 86 1.76 9.17 12.42
CA CYS A 86 1.81 9.66 13.80
C CYS A 86 0.41 9.53 14.41
N ILE A 87 0.30 8.79 15.52
CA ILE A 87 -0.95 8.68 16.25
C ILE A 87 -0.88 9.58 17.49
N LYS A 88 -1.90 10.42 17.68
CA LYS A 88 -2.00 11.32 18.84
C LYS A 88 -3.33 11.12 19.55
N ARG A 89 -3.28 10.80 20.83
CA ARG A 89 -4.45 10.75 21.72
C ARG A 89 -5.02 12.16 21.91
N ILE A 90 -6.34 12.31 21.73
CA ILE A 90 -7.05 13.60 21.85
C ILE A 90 -7.79 13.73 23.18
N ALA A 91 -8.29 12.63 23.76
CA ALA A 91 -9.03 12.64 25.02
C ALA A 91 -8.20 12.08 26.19
N ASP A 92 -8.12 12.81 27.28
CA ASP A 92 -7.41 12.39 28.49
C ASP A 92 -8.21 11.34 29.29
N ASP A 93 -9.54 11.33 29.19
CA ASP A 93 -10.44 10.58 30.08
C ASP A 93 -10.80 9.16 29.59
N TYR A 94 -10.28 8.71 28.45
CA TYR A 94 -10.54 7.36 27.93
C TYR A 94 -9.67 6.32 28.66
N SER A 95 -10.26 5.49 29.51
CA SER A 95 -9.58 4.31 30.04
C SER A 95 -9.64 3.22 28.97
N ASP A 96 -8.48 2.73 28.51
CA ASP A 96 -8.40 1.62 27.55
C ASP A 96 -8.88 0.28 28.13
N GLY A 97 -9.45 0.29 29.36
CA GLY A 97 -9.98 -0.88 30.02
C GLY A 97 -8.94 -1.99 30.13
N GLU A 98 -9.32 -3.21 29.78
CA GLU A 98 -8.42 -4.38 29.79
C GLU A 98 -7.36 -4.36 28.67
N VAL A 99 -7.49 -3.47 27.67
CA VAL A 99 -6.55 -3.36 26.54
C VAL A 99 -5.27 -2.61 26.94
N GLY A 100 -5.32 -1.81 28.01
CA GLY A 100 -4.19 -1.00 28.46
C GLY A 100 -3.84 0.14 27.48
N ASP A 101 -2.91 1.01 27.88
CA ASP A 101 -2.53 2.20 27.08
C ASP A 101 -1.91 1.80 25.74
N TRP A 102 -2.73 1.69 24.70
CA TRP A 102 -2.30 1.28 23.36
C TRP A 102 -1.31 2.28 22.76
N THR A 103 -1.29 3.55 23.20
CA THR A 103 -0.28 4.53 22.79
C THR A 103 1.12 4.17 23.27
N LYS A 104 1.21 3.29 24.27
CA LYS A 104 2.44 2.72 24.81
C LYS A 104 2.67 1.26 24.41
N SER A 105 1.77 0.68 23.61
CA SER A 105 1.98 -0.68 23.09
C SER A 105 3.21 -0.71 22.18
N THR A 106 4.00 -1.77 22.26
CA THR A 106 5.06 -1.97 21.26
C THR A 106 4.39 -2.15 19.91
N PRO A 107 4.74 -1.33 18.90
CA PRO A 107 4.13 -1.44 17.58
C PRO A 107 4.40 -2.84 17.02
N GLU A 108 3.33 -3.53 16.63
CA GLU A 108 3.46 -4.79 15.90
C GLU A 108 4.10 -4.55 14.52
N THR A 109 4.49 -5.62 13.84
CA THR A 109 5.07 -5.55 12.49
C THR A 109 4.10 -4.97 11.46
N THR A 110 2.80 -5.00 11.77
CA THR A 110 1.70 -4.57 10.90
C THR A 110 0.73 -3.68 11.67
N ILE A 111 0.29 -2.59 11.06
CA ILE A 111 -0.78 -1.74 11.61
C ILE A 111 -1.98 -1.82 10.67
N PHE A 112 -3.17 -2.06 11.22
CA PHE A 112 -4.42 -1.97 10.48
C PHE A 112 -5.09 -0.64 10.82
N VAL A 113 -5.22 0.22 9.83
CA VAL A 113 -5.99 1.47 9.96
C VAL A 113 -7.43 1.16 9.54
N ASP A 114 -8.40 1.60 10.33
CA ASP A 114 -9.82 1.50 9.96
C ASP A 114 -10.23 2.77 9.19
N PRO A 115 -10.75 2.66 7.96
CA PRO A 115 -11.07 3.81 7.13
C PRO A 115 -12.38 4.51 7.54
N ARG A 116 -13.09 4.02 8.56
CA ARG A 116 -14.33 4.67 9.02
C ARG A 116 -14.08 5.91 9.89
N GLU A 117 -12.81 6.19 10.21
CA GLU A 117 -12.36 7.33 11.02
C GLU A 117 -11.89 8.54 10.17
N PHE A 118 -12.21 8.59 8.86
CA PHE A 118 -11.89 9.73 7.98
C PHE A 118 -12.89 10.90 8.09
#